data_AF-A0A7Y8I8D3-F1
#
_entry.id   AF-A0A7Y8I8D3-F1
#
_cell.length_a   1.000
_cell.length_b   1.000
_cell.length_c   1.000
_cell.angle_alpha   90.00
_cell.angle_beta   90.00
_cell.angle_gamma   90.00
#
_symmetry.space_group_name_H-M   'P 1'
#
loop_
_entity.id
_entity.type
_entity.pdbx_description
1 polymer ?
#
loop_
_entity_poly.entity_id
_entity_poly.type
_entity_poly.pdbx_seq_one_letter_code
_entity_poly.pdbx_strand_id
1 'polypeptide(L)'
;MVDTSYFEWNSESSTALHIDEKENAIDSLETALQFLVRNDNLKWKWFAFAIHHSLYSFCISALENGNYENVLYKGKEDNWVVSFLNHSEKKISRIVPFFIRKYKTPAFRITWEIISELPTSKSNKKQKISKDNLIGFWTALARVQDQYFWMGRLSCSKAVQISDAELEDIVWLAEAVRNDLTHFVPKSYAIDILSIINSSQIILNKIEFLAFQSHSILFVDYDKSIARIQTAITSLREKLIIEKERITNSQLKSHE
;
A
#
# COMPACT_ATOMS: atom_id res chain seq x y z
N MET A 1 14.06 -7.18 35.69
CA MET A 1 13.07 -6.10 35.52
C MET A 1 13.04 -5.83 34.04
N VAL A 2 11.98 -6.27 33.35
CA VAL A 2 11.85 -6.10 31.90
C VAL A 2 11.45 -4.65 31.70
N ASP A 3 12.32 -3.89 31.03
CA ASP A 3 12.07 -2.51 30.65
C ASP A 3 10.90 -2.48 29.66
N THR A 4 9.69 -2.26 30.18
CA THR A 4 8.46 -2.05 29.41
C THR A 4 8.34 -0.58 29.03
N SER A 5 9.39 -0.01 28.44
CA SER A 5 9.30 1.29 27.80
C SER A 5 8.73 1.08 26.39
N TYR A 6 7.56 1.67 26.16
CA TYR A 6 6.88 1.73 24.87
C TYR A 6 7.74 2.53 23.89
N PHE A 7 8.64 1.86 23.18
CA PHE A 7 9.38 2.41 22.06
C PHE A 7 9.12 1.53 20.83
N GLU A 8 9.09 2.14 19.64
CA GLU A 8 9.08 1.44 18.34
C GLU A 8 10.00 0.21 18.41
N TRP A 9 9.43 -0.97 18.22
CA TRP A 9 9.97 -2.22 18.76
C TRP A 9 11.27 -2.69 18.11
N ASN A 10 11.86 -1.99 17.14
CA ASN A 10 13.17 -2.38 16.60
C ASN A 10 14.27 -2.13 17.64
N SER A 11 14.49 -3.14 18.49
CA SER A 11 15.66 -3.22 19.36
C SER A 11 16.72 -4.07 18.67
N GLU A 12 17.94 -3.53 18.58
CA GLU A 12 19.10 -4.28 18.09
C GLU A 12 19.42 -5.41 19.09
N SER A 13 18.80 -6.57 18.87
CA SER A 13 19.06 -7.80 19.61
C SER A 13 19.79 -8.78 18.71
N SER A 14 20.90 -9.34 19.20
CA SER A 14 21.63 -10.40 18.49
C SER A 14 20.89 -11.74 18.47
N THR A 15 19.76 -11.84 19.17
CA THR A 15 19.03 -13.11 19.40
C THR A 15 17.57 -13.08 18.95
N ALA A 16 17.00 -11.90 18.69
CA ALA A 16 15.61 -11.74 18.29
C ALA A 16 15.44 -10.60 17.29
N LEU A 17 14.66 -10.84 16.23
CA LEU A 17 14.17 -9.80 15.35
C LEU A 17 12.89 -9.23 15.92
N HIS A 18 12.89 -7.95 16.27
CA HIS A 18 11.71 -7.26 16.74
C HIS A 18 11.21 -6.32 15.63
N ILE A 19 9.97 -6.52 15.21
CA ILE A 19 9.38 -5.83 14.07
C ILE A 19 7.88 -5.63 14.31
N ASP A 20 7.40 -4.42 14.05
CA ASP A 20 5.99 -4.08 14.00
C ASP A 20 5.58 -3.68 12.57
N GLU A 21 4.31 -3.33 12.36
CA GLU A 21 3.82 -2.95 11.04
C GLU A 21 4.47 -1.68 10.46
N LYS A 22 4.90 -0.75 11.33
CA LYS A 22 5.51 0.53 10.94
C LYS A 22 6.97 0.31 10.56
N GLU A 23 7.72 -0.41 11.39
CA GLU A 23 9.10 -0.79 11.08
C GLU A 23 9.14 -1.65 9.82
N ASN A 24 8.22 -2.60 9.63
CA ASN A 24 8.12 -3.38 8.40
C ASN A 24 7.87 -2.50 7.16
N ALA A 25 7.08 -1.43 7.28
CA ALA A 25 6.84 -0.50 6.19
C ALA A 25 8.11 0.29 5.80
N ILE A 26 8.85 0.78 6.80
CA ILE A 26 10.09 1.54 6.64
C ILE A 26 11.21 0.62 6.11
N ASP A 27 11.42 -0.54 6.72
CA ASP A 27 12.42 -1.52 6.29
C ASP A 27 12.18 -1.99 4.85
N SER A 28 10.93 -2.19 4.44
CA SER A 28 10.60 -2.53 3.05
C SER A 28 10.98 -1.42 2.06
N LEU A 29 10.84 -0.15 2.47
CA LEU A 29 11.23 1.01 1.67
C LEU A 29 12.76 1.10 1.53
N GLU A 30 13.46 0.94 2.65
CA GLU A 30 14.93 0.92 2.71
C GLU A 30 15.50 -0.28 1.95
N THR A 31 14.84 -1.43 2.01
CA THR A 31 15.19 -2.64 1.22
C THR A 31 15.05 -2.39 -0.28
N ALA A 32 14.02 -1.65 -0.72
CA ALA A 32 13.92 -1.24 -2.12
C ALA A 32 15.14 -0.40 -2.53
N LEU A 33 15.59 0.53 -1.68
CA LEU A 33 16.78 1.33 -1.92
C LEU A 33 18.05 0.47 -2.02
N GLN A 34 18.20 -0.53 -1.15
CA GLN A 34 19.35 -1.45 -1.17
C GLN A 34 19.44 -2.23 -2.49
N PHE A 35 18.30 -2.66 -3.06
CA PHE A 35 18.32 -3.37 -4.34
C PHE A 35 18.85 -2.51 -5.50
N LEU A 36 18.70 -1.19 -5.47
CA LEU A 36 19.22 -0.31 -6.52
C LEU A 36 20.76 -0.28 -6.58
N VAL A 37 21.46 -0.68 -5.52
CA VAL A 37 22.92 -0.78 -5.46
C VAL A 37 23.47 -1.92 -6.32
N ARG A 38 22.65 -2.92 -6.63
CA ARG A 38 23.07 -4.05 -7.46
C ARG A 38 23.40 -3.61 -8.89
N ASN A 39 24.36 -4.29 -9.51
CA ASN A 39 24.83 -3.99 -10.87
C ASN A 39 24.14 -4.82 -11.97
N ASP A 40 23.28 -5.77 -11.60
CA ASP A 40 22.59 -6.66 -12.53
C ASP A 40 21.12 -6.26 -12.75
N ASN A 41 20.53 -6.67 -13.88
CA ASN A 41 19.14 -6.32 -14.22
C ASN A 41 18.09 -7.05 -13.37
N LEU A 42 18.42 -8.16 -12.71
CA LEU A 42 17.48 -8.85 -11.81
C LEU A 42 17.18 -8.02 -10.56
N LYS A 43 17.97 -6.97 -10.30
CA LYS A 43 17.66 -5.97 -9.27
C LYS A 43 16.26 -5.39 -9.41
N TRP A 44 15.78 -5.18 -10.64
CA TRP A 44 14.47 -4.58 -10.90
C TRP A 44 13.30 -5.47 -10.47
N LYS A 45 13.49 -6.80 -10.50
CA LYS A 45 12.51 -7.74 -9.92
C LYS A 45 12.37 -7.50 -8.42
N TRP A 46 13.48 -7.54 -7.70
CA TRP A 46 13.48 -7.44 -6.24
C TRP A 46 13.12 -6.04 -5.76
N PHE A 47 13.55 -5.01 -6.50
CA PHE A 47 13.11 -3.64 -6.31
C PHE A 47 11.58 -3.51 -6.42
N ALA A 48 10.97 -4.04 -7.48
CA ALA A 48 9.52 -4.00 -7.67
C ALA A 48 8.77 -4.71 -6.55
N PHE A 49 9.33 -5.82 -6.02
CA PHE A 49 8.73 -6.54 -4.90
C PHE A 49 8.78 -5.72 -3.62
N ALA A 50 9.94 -5.15 -3.31
CA ALA A 50 10.16 -4.36 -2.11
C ALA A 50 9.33 -3.07 -2.10
N ILE A 51 9.28 -2.34 -3.22
CA ILE A 51 8.53 -1.08 -3.30
C ILE A 51 7.01 -1.31 -3.23
N HIS A 52 6.50 -2.37 -3.86
CA HIS A 52 5.11 -2.79 -3.72
C HIS A 52 4.78 -3.21 -2.28
N HIS A 53 5.66 -4.01 -1.66
CA HIS A 53 5.48 -4.45 -0.27
C HIS A 53 5.48 -3.25 0.69
N SER A 54 6.37 -2.27 0.47
CA SER A 54 6.39 -1.04 1.23
C SER A 54 5.06 -0.28 1.12
N LEU A 55 4.52 -0.07 -0.09
CA LEU A 55 3.21 0.57 -0.25
C LEU A 55 2.11 -0.16 0.51
N TYR A 56 2.09 -1.50 0.41
CA TYR A 56 1.13 -2.31 1.14
C TYR A 56 1.26 -2.12 2.66
N SER A 57 2.47 -2.20 3.21
CA SER A 57 2.73 -2.02 4.64
C SER A 57 2.40 -0.62 5.15
N PHE A 58 2.64 0.43 4.34
CA PHE A 58 2.17 1.79 4.65
C PHE A 58 0.64 1.89 4.64
N CYS A 59 -0.05 1.18 3.73
CA CYS A 59 -1.51 1.11 3.77
C CYS A 59 -2.01 0.43 5.05
N ILE A 60 -1.39 -0.69 5.45
CA ILE A 60 -1.72 -1.36 6.73
C ILE A 60 -1.49 -0.43 7.91
N SER A 61 -0.34 0.24 7.98
CA SER A 61 0.01 1.17 9.06
C SER A 61 -0.98 2.34 9.16
N ALA A 62 -1.41 2.90 8.02
CA ALA A 62 -2.38 3.98 7.98
C ALA A 62 -3.81 3.54 8.38
N LEU A 63 -4.18 2.30 8.09
CA LEU A 63 -5.51 1.76 8.40
C LEU A 63 -5.64 1.25 9.83
N GLU A 64 -4.56 0.69 10.39
CA GLU A 64 -4.51 0.20 11.78
C GLU A 64 -4.95 1.35 12.69
N ASN A 65 -4.22 2.46 12.72
CA ASN A 65 -4.58 3.70 13.42
C ASN A 65 -5.22 3.47 14.81
N GLY A 66 -4.61 2.59 15.62
CA GLY A 66 -5.09 2.20 16.94
C GLY A 66 -6.28 1.24 16.97
N ASN A 67 -6.68 0.70 15.82
CA ASN A 67 -7.73 -0.30 15.65
C ASN A 67 -7.34 -1.36 14.60
N TYR A 68 -6.61 -2.38 15.05
CA TYR A 68 -6.22 -3.55 14.25
C TYR A 68 -7.37 -4.23 13.47
N GLU A 69 -8.64 -4.14 13.91
CA GLU A 69 -9.76 -4.71 13.15
C GLU A 69 -9.91 -4.09 11.76
N ASN A 70 -9.40 -2.89 11.53
CA ASN A 70 -9.44 -2.22 10.24
C ASN A 70 -8.55 -2.87 9.19
N VAL A 71 -7.59 -3.69 9.59
CA VAL A 71 -6.73 -4.45 8.68
C VAL A 71 -7.13 -5.92 8.59
N LEU A 72 -8.23 -6.31 9.24
CA LEU A 72 -8.77 -7.67 9.15
C LEU A 72 -9.83 -7.82 8.06
N TYR A 73 -9.89 -9.03 7.53
CA TYR A 73 -10.94 -9.49 6.64
C TYR A 73 -12.23 -9.64 7.43
N LYS A 74 -13.29 -8.98 6.97
CA LYS A 74 -14.57 -8.91 7.68
C LYS A 74 -15.70 -9.65 6.94
N GLY A 75 -15.37 -10.68 6.15
CA GLY A 75 -16.36 -11.46 5.40
C GLY A 75 -16.63 -10.87 4.02
N LYS A 76 -17.87 -10.95 3.52
CA LYS A 76 -18.24 -10.32 2.23
C LYS A 76 -18.04 -8.82 2.34
N GLU A 77 -17.00 -8.30 1.69
CA GLU A 77 -16.70 -6.86 1.64
C GLU A 77 -17.76 -6.08 0.84
N ASP A 78 -18.63 -6.80 0.14
CA ASP A 78 -19.76 -6.25 -0.59
C ASP A 78 -20.80 -5.70 0.38
N ASN A 79 -20.96 -4.37 0.39
CA ASN A 79 -22.07 -3.65 1.03
C ASN A 79 -21.97 -3.47 2.56
N TRP A 80 -20.90 -2.83 3.03
CA TRP A 80 -20.76 -2.35 4.41
C TRP A 80 -21.81 -1.29 4.72
N VAL A 81 -22.72 -1.56 5.65
CA VAL A 81 -23.67 -0.57 6.13
C VAL A 81 -23.12 0.12 7.36
N VAL A 82 -23.06 1.45 7.32
CA VAL A 82 -22.67 2.28 8.46
C VAL A 82 -23.85 3.17 8.82
N SER A 83 -24.21 3.18 10.10
CA SER A 83 -25.18 4.10 10.70
C SER A 83 -24.48 4.88 11.80
N PHE A 84 -24.45 6.20 11.68
CA PHE A 84 -23.89 7.06 12.71
C PHE A 84 -24.96 7.38 13.75
N LEU A 85 -24.60 7.36 15.04
CA LEU A 85 -25.54 7.49 16.17
C LEU A 85 -26.42 8.76 16.11
N ASN A 86 -26.01 9.79 15.36
CA ASN A 86 -26.66 11.09 15.27
C ASN A 86 -27.16 11.45 13.85
N HIS A 87 -27.06 10.55 12.88
CA HIS A 87 -27.61 10.75 11.53
C HIS A 87 -28.76 9.78 11.28
N SER A 88 -29.92 10.32 10.87
CA SER A 88 -31.04 9.50 10.38
C SER A 88 -30.67 8.75 9.09
N GLU A 89 -29.69 9.27 8.36
CA GLU A 89 -29.16 8.69 7.13
C GLU A 89 -28.23 7.52 7.41
N LYS A 90 -28.54 6.38 6.81
CA LYS A 90 -27.66 5.22 6.75
C LYS A 90 -26.93 5.25 5.42
N LYS A 91 -25.66 4.88 5.40
CA LYS A 91 -24.90 4.73 4.15
C LYS A 91 -24.45 3.29 3.96
N ILE A 92 -24.44 2.88 2.70
CA ILE A 92 -23.96 1.56 2.29
C ILE A 92 -22.75 1.73 1.37
N SER A 93 -21.70 0.94 1.61
CA SER A 93 -20.55 0.93 0.74
C SER A 93 -20.87 0.20 -0.56
N ARG A 94 -20.30 0.67 -1.67
CA ARG A 94 -20.33 0.01 -2.96
C ARG A 94 -18.90 -0.16 -3.45
N ILE A 95 -18.59 -1.36 -3.91
CA ILE A 95 -17.32 -1.66 -4.55
C ILE A 95 -17.48 -1.31 -6.03
N VAL A 96 -16.68 -0.35 -6.49
CA VAL A 96 -16.58 0.04 -7.90
C VAL A 96 -15.31 -0.61 -8.46
N PRO A 97 -15.41 -1.74 -9.17
CA PRO A 97 -14.26 -2.42 -9.72
C PRO A 97 -13.56 -1.56 -10.80
N PHE A 98 -12.23 -1.64 -10.82
CA PHE A 98 -11.38 -1.01 -11.82
C PHE A 98 -10.86 -2.08 -12.77
N PHE A 99 -11.42 -2.12 -13.98
CA PHE A 99 -11.10 -3.13 -14.98
C PHE A 99 -10.06 -2.62 -15.96
N ILE A 100 -8.93 -3.31 -16.02
CA ILE A 100 -7.95 -3.15 -17.09
C ILE A 100 -8.10 -4.35 -18.02
N ARG A 101 -8.43 -4.13 -19.30
CA ARG A 101 -8.75 -5.20 -20.27
C ARG A 101 -7.73 -6.37 -20.28
N LYS A 102 -6.47 -6.08 -19.97
CA LYS A 102 -5.35 -7.03 -20.00
C LYS A 102 -5.26 -7.92 -18.76
N TYR A 103 -5.79 -7.50 -17.62
CA TYR A 103 -5.63 -8.20 -16.34
C TYR A 103 -6.99 -8.56 -15.74
N LYS A 104 -7.11 -9.76 -15.15
CA LYS A 104 -8.26 -10.10 -14.29
C LYS A 104 -8.06 -9.43 -12.92
N THR A 105 -8.03 -8.10 -12.86
CA THR A 105 -7.64 -7.39 -11.64
C THR A 105 -8.80 -7.17 -10.67
N PRO A 106 -8.57 -7.39 -9.37
CA PRO A 106 -9.51 -7.06 -8.32
C PRO A 106 -9.25 -5.66 -7.74
N ALA A 107 -8.62 -4.73 -8.47
CA ALA A 107 -8.51 -3.35 -8.02
C ALA A 107 -9.91 -2.72 -8.00
N PHE A 108 -10.23 -1.96 -6.96
CA PHE A 108 -11.53 -1.32 -6.83
C PHE A 108 -11.46 -0.06 -5.97
N ARG A 109 -12.54 0.72 -6.01
CA ARG A 109 -12.78 1.85 -5.13
C ARG A 109 -14.02 1.62 -4.29
N ILE A 110 -14.09 2.32 -3.17
CA ILE A 110 -15.24 2.30 -2.28
C ILE A 110 -16.00 3.60 -2.50
N THR A 111 -17.28 3.49 -2.84
CA THR A 111 -18.21 4.63 -2.86
C THR A 111 -19.32 4.41 -1.83
N TRP A 112 -20.01 5.48 -1.45
CA TRP A 112 -21.04 5.43 -0.41
C TRP A 112 -22.37 5.97 -0.94
N GLU A 113 -23.42 5.15 -0.86
CA GLU A 113 -24.78 5.51 -1.24
C GLU A 113 -25.62 5.71 0.02
N ILE A 114 -26.47 6.74 0.03
CA ILE A 114 -27.45 6.95 1.11
C ILE A 114 -28.63 6.01 0.90
N ILE A 115 -29.02 5.30 1.95
CA ILE A 115 -30.16 4.38 1.96
C ILE A 115 -31.18 4.80 3.01
N SER A 116 -32.46 4.77 2.64
CA SER A 116 -33.59 5.05 3.54
C SER A 116 -33.97 3.82 4.38
N GLU A 117 -33.88 2.63 3.78
CA GLU A 117 -34.21 1.36 4.42
C GLU A 117 -33.01 0.40 4.39
N LEU A 118 -32.85 -0.40 5.45
CA LEU A 118 -31.81 -1.42 5.47
C LEU A 118 -32.12 -2.45 4.37
N PRO A 119 -31.13 -2.85 3.54
CA PRO A 119 -31.35 -3.90 2.56
C PRO A 119 -31.90 -5.15 3.27
N THR A 120 -33.01 -5.68 2.78
CA THR A 120 -33.67 -6.89 3.27
C THR A 120 -32.82 -8.12 2.93
N SER A 121 -31.68 -8.27 3.60
CA SER A 121 -30.82 -9.45 3.48
C SER A 121 -31.11 -10.43 4.62
N LYS A 122 -31.45 -11.66 4.24
CA LYS A 122 -31.73 -12.81 5.11
C LYS A 122 -30.61 -12.99 6.14
N SER A 123 -30.97 -12.86 7.42
CA SER A 123 -30.15 -13.14 8.60
C SER A 123 -28.77 -12.46 8.62
N ASN A 124 -28.69 -11.33 9.33
CA ASN A 124 -27.45 -10.87 9.96
C ASN A 124 -27.02 -11.90 11.02
N LYS A 125 -26.49 -13.06 10.60
CA LYS A 125 -25.55 -13.79 11.46
C LYS A 125 -24.41 -12.79 11.67
N LYS A 126 -24.19 -12.34 12.91
CA LYS A 126 -23.00 -11.56 13.32
C LYS A 126 -21.83 -12.11 12.51
N GLN A 127 -21.36 -11.36 11.52
CA GLN A 127 -20.25 -11.79 10.69
C GLN A 127 -19.11 -12.04 11.65
N LYS A 128 -18.73 -13.31 11.79
CA LYS A 128 -17.64 -13.70 12.68
C LYS A 128 -16.41 -13.08 12.03
N ILE A 129 -15.87 -12.01 12.63
CA ILE A 129 -14.57 -11.47 12.23
C ILE A 129 -13.65 -12.68 12.29
N SER A 130 -13.14 -13.11 11.14
CA SER A 130 -12.06 -14.08 11.12
C SER A 130 -10.88 -13.33 11.68
N LYS A 131 -10.61 -13.52 12.98
CA LYS A 131 -9.51 -12.82 13.68
C LYS A 131 -8.15 -13.11 13.04
N ASP A 132 -8.09 -14.08 12.13
CA ASP A 132 -6.85 -14.65 11.63
C ASP A 132 -6.49 -14.20 10.21
N ASN A 133 -7.42 -13.57 9.46
CA ASN A 133 -7.16 -13.22 8.06
C ASN A 133 -6.94 -11.72 7.87
N LEU A 134 -5.69 -11.34 7.59
CA LEU A 134 -5.32 -9.99 7.14
C LEU A 134 -5.95 -9.68 5.77
N ILE A 135 -6.30 -8.41 5.54
CA ILE A 135 -6.78 -7.96 4.22
C ILE A 135 -5.69 -8.09 3.15
N GLY A 136 -6.09 -8.30 1.90
CA GLY A 136 -5.15 -8.26 0.77
C GLY A 136 -4.77 -6.84 0.37
N PHE A 137 -3.76 -6.72 -0.50
CA PHE A 137 -3.27 -5.44 -1.02
C PHE A 137 -4.37 -4.56 -1.61
N TRP A 138 -5.22 -5.12 -2.47
CA TRP A 138 -6.27 -4.36 -3.15
C TRP A 138 -7.33 -3.79 -2.19
N THR A 139 -7.72 -4.57 -1.19
CA THR A 139 -8.58 -4.10 -0.12
C THR A 139 -7.90 -3.00 0.69
N ALA A 140 -6.63 -3.16 1.07
CA ALA A 140 -5.89 -2.13 1.80
C ALA A 140 -5.81 -0.82 1.00
N LEU A 141 -5.47 -0.90 -0.29
CA LEU A 141 -5.39 0.24 -1.20
C LEU A 141 -6.75 0.94 -1.37
N ALA A 142 -7.84 0.19 -1.45
CA ALA A 142 -9.19 0.75 -1.56
C ALA A 142 -9.62 1.44 -0.26
N ARG A 143 -9.29 0.86 0.90
CA ARG A 143 -9.63 1.44 2.21
C ARG A 143 -8.87 2.73 2.49
N VAL A 144 -7.57 2.84 2.13
CA VAL A 144 -6.82 4.10 2.32
C VAL A 144 -7.29 5.25 1.42
N GLN A 145 -8.06 4.97 0.37
CA GLN A 145 -8.69 5.99 -0.48
C GLN A 145 -10.03 6.48 0.08
N ASP A 146 -10.61 5.77 1.06
CA ASP A 146 -11.93 6.11 1.59
C ASP A 146 -11.84 7.12 2.75
N GLN A 147 -12.09 8.38 2.42
CA GLN A 147 -12.15 9.47 3.40
C GLN A 147 -13.34 9.37 4.35
N TYR A 148 -14.42 8.65 3.99
CA TYR A 148 -15.66 8.69 4.74
C TYR A 148 -15.64 7.81 5.99
N PHE A 149 -15.14 6.57 5.89
CA PHE A 149 -15.23 5.60 6.98
C PHE A 149 -13.88 5.04 7.41
N TRP A 150 -13.04 4.62 6.47
CA TRP A 150 -11.77 3.96 6.78
C TRP A 150 -10.70 4.96 7.22
N MET A 151 -10.47 6.01 6.43
CA MET A 151 -9.52 7.09 6.75
C MET A 151 -10.20 8.31 7.40
N GLY A 152 -11.51 8.28 7.64
CA GLY A 152 -12.29 9.42 8.13
C GLY A 152 -12.46 9.52 9.65
N ARG A 153 -11.80 8.66 10.43
CA ARG A 153 -12.09 8.51 11.87
C ARG A 153 -11.41 9.54 12.75
N LEU A 154 -10.20 9.97 12.40
CA LEU A 154 -9.56 11.08 13.08
C LEU A 154 -9.98 12.37 12.35
N SER A 155 -10.20 13.45 13.10
CA SER A 155 -10.63 14.72 12.52
C SER A 155 -9.61 15.31 11.53
N CYS A 156 -8.36 14.90 11.62
CA CYS A 156 -7.25 15.36 10.76
C CYS A 156 -6.79 14.34 9.72
N SER A 157 -7.32 13.10 9.73
CA SER A 157 -6.82 12.06 8.82
C SER A 157 -7.28 12.30 7.39
N LYS A 158 -6.36 12.12 6.43
CA LYS A 158 -6.60 12.34 5.00
C LYS A 158 -6.41 11.06 4.20
N ALA A 159 -7.39 10.75 3.36
CA ALA A 159 -7.35 9.64 2.43
C ALA A 159 -6.47 9.96 1.22
N VAL A 160 -5.72 8.95 0.76
CA VAL A 160 -4.90 9.09 -0.44
C VAL A 160 -5.79 9.19 -1.68
N GLN A 161 -5.45 10.10 -2.59
CA GLN A 161 -6.15 10.22 -3.87
C GLN A 161 -5.30 9.57 -4.97
N ILE A 162 -5.93 8.68 -5.75
CA ILE A 162 -5.27 7.95 -6.83
C ILE A 162 -6.12 8.08 -8.09
N SER A 163 -5.57 8.77 -9.09
CA SER A 163 -6.20 8.92 -10.41
C SER A 163 -6.25 7.58 -11.15
N ASP A 164 -7.07 7.48 -12.20
CA ASP A 164 -7.18 6.24 -12.99
C ASP A 164 -5.87 5.87 -13.68
N ALA A 165 -5.11 6.86 -14.18
CA ALA A 165 -3.80 6.62 -14.79
C ALA A 165 -2.78 6.10 -13.75
N GLU A 166 -2.72 6.71 -12.57
CA GLU A 166 -1.85 6.23 -11.50
C GLU A 166 -2.24 4.83 -11.02
N LEU A 167 -3.54 4.55 -10.94
CA LEU A 167 -4.03 3.23 -10.56
C LEU A 167 -3.67 2.17 -11.59
N GLU A 168 -3.73 2.49 -12.89
CA GLU A 168 -3.29 1.60 -13.97
C GLU A 168 -1.82 1.22 -13.82
N ASP A 169 -0.95 2.18 -13.50
CA ASP A 169 0.48 1.92 -13.26
C ASP A 169 0.74 1.05 -12.02
N ILE A 170 0.02 1.31 -10.93
CA ILE A 170 0.11 0.50 -9.70
C ILE A 170 -0.35 -0.94 -9.97
N VAL A 171 -1.44 -1.10 -10.73
CA VAL A 171 -1.96 -2.41 -11.15
C VAL A 171 -0.98 -3.14 -12.04
N TRP A 172 -0.40 -2.45 -13.02
CA TRP A 172 0.61 -3.04 -13.88
C TRP A 172 1.81 -3.56 -13.07
N LEU A 173 2.34 -2.76 -12.13
CA LEU A 173 3.46 -3.19 -11.30
C LEU A 173 3.09 -4.35 -10.37
N ALA A 174 1.91 -4.32 -9.74
CA ALA A 174 1.45 -5.36 -8.83
C ALA A 174 1.19 -6.70 -9.53
N GLU A 175 0.49 -6.70 -10.66
CA GLU A 175 0.11 -7.94 -11.34
C GLU A 175 1.20 -8.42 -12.31
N ALA A 176 1.62 -7.57 -13.25
CA ALA A 176 2.51 -7.98 -14.33
C ALA A 176 3.96 -8.14 -13.89
N VAL A 177 4.40 -7.37 -12.89
CA VAL A 177 5.77 -7.47 -12.37
C VAL A 177 5.78 -8.32 -11.10
N ARG A 178 5.09 -7.89 -10.04
CA ARG A 178 5.17 -8.57 -8.75
C ARG A 178 4.55 -9.98 -8.79
N ASN A 179 3.27 -10.13 -9.11
CA ASN A 179 2.60 -11.43 -9.04
C ASN A 179 3.16 -12.42 -10.07
N ASP A 180 3.30 -11.99 -11.32
CA ASP A 180 3.81 -12.83 -12.41
C ASP A 180 5.25 -13.32 -12.17
N LEU A 181 6.15 -12.48 -11.62
CA LEU A 181 7.52 -12.89 -11.30
C LEU A 181 7.64 -13.65 -9.96
N THR A 182 6.62 -13.56 -9.09
CA THR A 182 6.55 -14.32 -7.83
C THR A 182 6.06 -15.73 -8.11
N HIS A 183 4.96 -15.87 -8.83
CA HIS A 183 4.33 -17.14 -9.19
C HIS A 183 4.77 -17.60 -10.59
N PHE A 184 6.06 -17.44 -10.88
CA PHE A 184 6.62 -17.55 -12.23
C PHE A 184 6.30 -18.90 -12.89
N VAL A 185 5.29 -18.90 -13.76
CA VAL A 185 4.97 -20.04 -14.64
C VAL A 185 6.03 -20.10 -15.73
N PRO A 186 6.52 -21.29 -16.14
CA PRO A 186 7.57 -21.41 -17.15
C PRO A 186 7.26 -20.65 -18.44
N LYS A 187 7.96 -19.54 -18.67
CA LYS A 187 7.85 -18.68 -19.85
C LYS A 187 9.12 -17.85 -20.03
N SER A 188 9.37 -17.36 -21.25
CA SER A 188 10.31 -16.26 -21.45
C SER A 188 9.54 -14.95 -21.24
N TYR A 189 10.07 -14.05 -20.41
CA TYR A 189 9.39 -12.82 -20.04
C TYR A 189 10.36 -11.65 -20.07
N ALA A 190 10.04 -10.66 -20.89
CA ALA A 190 10.76 -9.39 -20.96
C ALA A 190 9.85 -8.30 -20.41
N ILE A 191 10.37 -7.53 -19.45
CA ILE A 191 9.66 -6.40 -18.83
C ILE A 191 10.48 -5.15 -19.10
N ASP A 192 9.79 -4.08 -19.49
CA ASP A 192 10.43 -2.78 -19.66
C ASP A 192 10.80 -2.16 -18.30
N ILE A 193 12.09 -1.85 -18.12
CA ILE A 193 12.63 -1.27 -16.90
C ILE A 193 12.14 0.17 -16.71
N LEU A 194 11.97 0.94 -17.81
CA LEU A 194 11.49 2.33 -17.70
C LEU A 194 10.09 2.38 -17.12
N SER A 195 9.23 1.44 -17.50
CA SER A 195 7.90 1.26 -16.90
C SER A 195 7.98 0.96 -15.40
N ILE A 196 8.89 0.08 -14.95
CA ILE A 196 9.12 -0.18 -13.51
C ILE A 196 9.49 1.11 -12.78
N ILE A 197 10.41 1.89 -13.34
CA ILE A 197 10.85 3.17 -12.75
C ILE A 197 9.68 4.14 -12.64
N ASN A 198 8.90 4.33 -13.71
CA ASN A 198 7.78 5.27 -13.73
C ASN A 198 6.68 4.88 -12.73
N SER A 199 6.25 3.62 -12.71
CA SER A 199 5.25 3.15 -11.75
C SER A 199 5.76 3.23 -10.30
N SER A 200 7.06 3.03 -10.08
CA SER A 200 7.65 3.15 -8.75
C SER A 200 7.68 4.59 -8.23
N GLN A 201 7.83 5.59 -9.11
CA GLN A 201 7.72 7.00 -8.73
C GLN A 201 6.30 7.34 -8.25
N ILE A 202 5.27 6.80 -8.91
CA ILE A 202 3.88 6.95 -8.48
C ILE A 202 3.69 6.33 -7.10
N ILE A 203 4.21 5.12 -6.88
CA ILE A 203 4.15 4.45 -5.58
C ILE A 203 4.85 5.28 -4.49
N LEU A 204 6.04 5.82 -4.77
CA LEU A 204 6.77 6.68 -3.84
C LEU A 204 5.96 7.91 -3.44
N ASN A 205 5.26 8.55 -4.38
CA ASN A 205 4.38 9.68 -4.08
C ASN A 205 3.22 9.28 -3.14
N LYS A 206 2.67 8.06 -3.30
CA LYS A 206 1.61 7.57 -2.41
C LYS A 206 2.15 7.19 -1.03
N ILE A 207 3.35 6.61 -0.95
CA ILE A 207 4.04 6.34 0.32
C ILE A 207 4.33 7.65 1.05
N GLU A 208 4.89 8.65 0.37
CA GLU A 208 5.16 9.98 0.91
C GLU A 208 3.89 10.64 1.47
N PHE A 209 2.78 10.57 0.72
CA PHE A 209 1.49 11.06 1.18
C PHE A 209 1.03 10.32 2.45
N LEU A 210 1.08 8.99 2.46
CA LEU A 210 0.65 8.19 3.60
C LEU A 210 1.50 8.48 4.84
N ALA A 211 2.81 8.61 4.69
CA ALA A 211 3.73 8.88 5.79
C ALA A 211 3.60 10.30 6.36
N PHE A 212 3.47 11.33 5.51
CA PHE A 212 3.61 12.73 5.93
C PHE A 212 2.32 13.56 5.88
N GLN A 213 1.37 13.20 5.02
CA GLN A 213 0.20 14.05 4.72
C GLN A 213 -1.11 13.42 5.16
N SER A 214 -1.15 12.10 5.36
CA SER A 214 -2.35 11.40 5.82
C SER A 214 -2.68 11.66 7.28
N HIS A 215 -1.69 12.03 8.10
CA HIS A 215 -1.80 12.18 9.56
C HIS A 215 -2.46 10.97 10.25
N SER A 216 -2.36 9.78 9.65
CA SER A 216 -3.03 8.56 10.13
C SER A 216 -2.07 7.55 10.76
N ILE A 217 -0.77 7.71 10.53
CA ILE A 217 0.27 6.85 11.10
C ILE A 217 0.84 7.54 12.33
N LEU A 218 0.77 6.85 13.47
CA LEU A 218 1.33 7.33 14.74
C LEU A 218 2.69 6.65 14.97
N PHE A 219 3.76 7.39 14.69
CA PHE A 219 5.12 6.97 15.02
C PHE A 219 5.39 7.23 16.51
N VAL A 220 6.02 6.27 17.18
CA VAL A 220 6.43 6.40 18.59
C VAL A 220 7.67 7.29 18.68
N ASP A 221 8.68 7.05 17.83
CA ASP A 221 9.84 7.92 17.65
C ASP A 221 9.67 8.69 16.35
N TYR A 222 8.79 9.70 16.41
CA TYR A 222 8.36 10.47 15.24
C TYR A 222 9.55 11.05 14.47
N ASP A 223 10.47 11.73 15.14
CA ASP A 223 11.58 12.40 14.46
C ASP A 223 12.51 11.39 13.75
N LYS A 224 12.81 10.26 14.40
CA LYS A 224 13.66 9.21 13.82
C LYS A 224 12.97 8.53 12.62
N SER A 225 11.73 8.11 12.78
CA SER A 225 10.99 7.39 11.74
C SER A 225 10.74 8.26 10.52
N ILE A 226 10.37 9.53 10.72
CA ILE A 226 10.18 10.50 9.64
C ILE A 226 11.50 10.78 8.90
N ALA A 227 12.61 10.94 9.62
CA ALA A 227 13.92 11.16 9.01
C ALA A 227 14.32 9.97 8.12
N ARG A 228 14.15 8.72 8.60
CA ARG A 228 14.42 7.50 7.81
C ARG A 228 13.61 7.46 6.52
N ILE A 229 12.29 7.69 6.61
CA ILE A 229 11.41 7.68 5.44
C ILE A 229 11.83 8.78 4.46
N GLN A 230 12.10 10.00 4.94
CA GLN A 230 12.49 11.12 4.08
C GLN A 230 13.83 10.87 3.37
N THR A 231 14.83 10.35 4.10
CA THR A 231 16.12 9.95 3.51
C THR A 231 15.93 8.87 2.45
N ALA A 232 15.15 7.82 2.75
CA ALA A 232 14.90 6.73 1.82
C ALA A 232 14.19 7.19 0.55
N ILE A 233 13.11 7.98 0.66
CA ILE A 233 12.37 8.54 -0.49
C ILE A 233 13.28 9.41 -1.36
N THR A 234 14.08 10.28 -0.74
CA THR A 234 14.98 11.19 -1.45
C THR A 234 16.03 10.40 -2.23
N SER A 235 16.73 9.48 -1.57
CA SER A 235 17.74 8.62 -2.20
C SER A 235 17.16 7.71 -3.29
N LEU A 236 15.95 7.20 -3.11
CA LEU A 236 15.24 6.42 -4.13
C LEU A 236 14.96 7.27 -5.37
N ARG A 237 14.40 8.47 -5.20
CA ARG A 237 14.10 9.36 -6.31
C ARG A 237 15.34 9.72 -7.12
N GLU A 238 16.42 10.10 -6.45
CA GLU A 238 17.71 10.43 -7.08
C GLU A 238 18.25 9.24 -7.90
N LYS A 239 18.32 8.05 -7.30
CA LYS A 239 18.83 6.86 -8.00
C LYS A 239 17.95 6.46 -9.17
N LEU A 240 16.63 6.56 -9.04
CA LEU A 240 15.71 6.25 -10.14
C LEU A 240 15.85 7.23 -11.32
N ILE A 241 16.11 8.51 -11.05
CA ILE A 241 16.41 9.51 -12.10
C ILE A 241 17.70 9.15 -12.83
N ILE A 242 18.78 8.88 -12.10
CA ILE A 242 20.08 8.50 -12.67
C ILE A 242 19.95 7.24 -13.55
N GLU A 243 19.23 6.22 -13.07
CA GLU A 243 18.99 5.00 -13.83
C GLU A 243 18.15 5.24 -15.09
N LYS A 244 17.12 6.10 -15.00
CA LYS A 244 16.29 6.48 -16.15
C LYS A 244 17.10 7.19 -17.23
N GLU A 245 17.97 8.12 -16.84
CA GLU A 245 18.88 8.81 -17.76
C GLU A 245 19.87 7.84 -18.40
N ARG A 246 20.47 6.95 -17.62
CA ARG A 246 21.39 5.91 -18.10
C ARG A 246 20.74 5.03 -19.18
N ILE A 247 19.51 4.58 -18.95
CA ILE A 247 18.77 3.73 -19.89
C ILE A 247 18.42 4.51 -21.16
N THR A 248 17.89 5.72 -21.01
CA THR A 248 17.54 6.58 -22.16
C THR A 248 18.75 6.86 -23.06
N ASN A 249 19.89 7.20 -22.46
CA ASN A 249 21.14 7.44 -23.19
C ASN A 249 21.67 6.18 -23.90
N SER A 250 21.49 5.00 -23.29
CA SER A 250 21.89 3.74 -23.93
C SER A 250 21.02 3.38 -25.15
N GLN A 251 19.73 3.71 -25.10
CA GLN A 251 18.80 3.50 -26.22
C GLN A 251 19.15 4.41 -27.40
N LEU A 252 19.45 5.69 -27.15
CA LEU A 252 19.86 6.65 -28.19
C LEU A 252 21.11 6.19 -28.94
N LYS A 253 22.15 5.73 -28.23
CA LYS A 253 23.39 5.22 -28.83
C LYS A 253 23.22 3.94 -29.64
N SER A 254 22.16 3.16 -29.40
CA SER A 254 21.86 1.95 -30.16
C SER A 254 21.12 2.20 -31.48
N HIS A 255 20.68 3.45 -31.70
CA HIS A 255 19.96 3.89 -32.90
C HIS A 255 20.81 4.77 -33.83
N GLU A 256 22.07 5.03 -33.47
CA GLU A 256 23.12 5.63 -34.32
C GLU A 256 23.99 4.52 -34.95
#